data_AF-A0A1F7BQV0-F1
#
_entry.id   AF-A0A1F7BQV0-F1
#
_cell.length_a   1.000
_cell.length_b   1.000
_cell.length_c   1.000
_cell.angle_alpha   90.00
_cell.angle_beta   90.00
_cell.angle_gamma   90.00
#
_symmetry.space_group_name_H-M   'P 1'
#
loop_
_entity.id
_entity.type
_entity.pdbx_description
1 polymer ?
#
loop_
_entity_poly.entity_id
_entity_poly.type
_entity_poly.pdbx_seq_one_letter_code
_entity_poly.pdbx_strand_id
1 'polypeptide(L)'
;MQLSTYILILGLVELLFSVPLFLDPESSSKWMQRAMKEDLWMRTVGGIFVLLSFLTLKDNYSITEDLTGLLRFLAWVGGLKGLILCYYPQWSAEMKGQFLKGECSRVFGFAGIIVGILLLLGASTL
;
A
#
# COMPACT_ATOMS: atom_id res chain seq x y z
N MET A 1 -13.20 -10.96 -5.63
CA MET A 1 -13.01 -9.65 -6.30
C MET A 1 -12.05 -9.89 -7.44
N GLN A 2 -12.27 -9.28 -8.60
CA GLN A 2 -11.34 -9.43 -9.72
C GLN A 2 -9.96 -8.88 -9.35
N LEU A 3 -8.91 -9.58 -9.79
CA LEU A 3 -7.52 -9.20 -9.52
C LEU A 3 -7.19 -7.83 -10.11
N SER A 4 -7.69 -7.53 -11.31
CA SER A 4 -7.57 -6.21 -11.94
C SER A 4 -8.13 -5.09 -11.06
N THR A 5 -9.30 -5.29 -10.44
CA THR A 5 -9.89 -4.32 -9.50
C THR A 5 -9.03 -4.13 -8.25
N TYR A 6 -8.49 -5.20 -7.67
CA TYR A 6 -7.59 -5.12 -6.51
C TYR A 6 -6.35 -4.26 -6.82
N ILE A 7 -5.71 -4.55 -7.95
CA ILE A 7 -4.49 -3.87 -8.37
C ILE A 7 -4.76 -2.40 -8.74
N LEU A 8 -5.91 -2.11 -9.35
CA LEU A 8 -6.38 -0.74 -9.58
C LEU A 8 -6.50 0.04 -8.27
N ILE A 9 -7.17 -0.54 -7.26
CA ILE A 9 -7.30 0.09 -5.94
C ILE A 9 -5.92 0.30 -5.31
N LEU A 10 -5.04 -0.71 -5.35
CA LEU A 10 -3.71 -0.61 -4.77
C LEU A 10 -2.88 0.51 -5.44
N GLY A 11 -2.92 0.57 -6.78
CA GLY A 11 -2.22 1.60 -7.56
C GLY A 11 -2.74 3.00 -7.27
N LEU A 12 -4.06 3.19 -7.19
CA LEU A 12 -4.67 4.47 -6.84
C LEU A 12 -4.31 4.91 -5.42
N VAL A 13 -4.35 3.99 -4.45
CA VAL A 13 -3.97 4.27 -3.06
C VAL A 13 -2.49 4.66 -2.99
N GLU A 14 -1.60 3.94 -3.68
CA GLU A 14 -0.18 4.26 -3.72
C GLU A 14 0.07 5.66 -4.31
N LEU A 15 -0.59 6.01 -5.42
CA LEU A 15 -0.48 7.35 -6.00
C LEU A 15 -1.02 8.44 -5.08
N LEU A 16 -2.14 8.18 -4.39
CA LEU A 16 -2.76 9.13 -3.48
C LEU A 16 -1.84 9.51 -2.31
N PHE A 17 -0.99 8.58 -1.85
CA PHE A 17 0.00 8.88 -0.81
C PHE A 17 1.33 9.39 -1.37
N SER A 18 1.78 8.86 -2.50
CA SER A 18 3.11 9.14 -3.05
C SER A 18 3.21 10.46 -3.81
N VAL A 19 2.13 10.92 -4.47
CA VAL A 19 2.11 12.22 -5.16
C VAL A 19 2.24 13.39 -4.18
N PRO A 20 1.44 13.50 -3.10
CA PRO A 20 1.63 14.56 -2.11
C PRO A 20 3.01 14.48 -1.45
N LEU A 21 3.49 13.27 -1.15
CA LEU A 21 4.82 13.05 -0.56
C LEU A 21 5.96 13.53 -1.47
N PHE A 22 5.79 13.45 -2.79
CA PHE A 22 6.78 13.96 -3.75
C PHE A 22 6.72 15.48 -3.94
N LEU A 23 5.51 16.05 -3.98
CA LEU A 23 5.30 17.48 -4.23
C LEU A 23 5.60 18.36 -3.00
N ASP A 24 5.11 17.95 -1.83
CA ASP A 24 5.34 18.62 -0.55
C ASP A 24 5.72 17.57 0.51
N PRO A 25 7.00 17.12 0.50
CA PRO A 25 7.47 16.08 1.40
C PRO A 25 7.35 16.46 2.88
N GLU A 26 7.55 17.73 3.25
CA GLU A 26 7.52 18.13 4.65
C GLU A 26 6.11 18.10 5.24
N SER A 27 5.15 18.73 4.55
CA SER A 27 3.76 18.78 5.00
C SER A 27 3.14 17.39 4.96
N SER A 28 3.35 16.65 3.87
CA SER A 28 2.81 15.30 3.68
C SER A 28 3.39 14.30 4.66
N SER A 29 4.70 14.37 4.96
CA SER A 29 5.32 13.51 5.98
C SER A 29 4.78 13.81 7.37
N LYS A 30 4.61 15.09 7.73
CA LYS A 30 4.01 15.47 9.03
C LYS A 30 2.56 15.01 9.14
N TRP A 31 1.77 15.19 8.08
CA TRP A 31 0.38 14.71 8.03
C TRP A 31 0.32 13.18 8.17
N MET A 32 1.15 12.46 7.42
CA MET A 32 1.19 11.00 7.46
C MET A 32 1.66 10.49 8.83
N GLN A 33 2.66 11.11 9.43
CA GLN A 33 3.09 10.79 10.80
C GLN A 33 1.99 11.04 11.84
N ARG A 34 1.15 12.07 11.67
CA ARG A 34 -0.01 12.29 12.56
C ARG A 34 -1.06 11.19 12.35
N ALA A 35 -1.44 10.91 11.10
CA ALA A 35 -2.40 9.86 10.77
C ALA A 35 -1.96 8.48 11.29
N MET A 36 -0.65 8.19 11.23
CA MET A 36 -0.09 6.93 11.72
C MET A 36 -0.06 6.78 13.24
N LYS A 37 -0.21 7.88 14.00
CA LYS A 37 -0.33 7.83 15.47
C LYS A 37 -1.75 7.52 15.94
N GLU A 38 -2.75 7.70 15.06
CA GLU A 38 -4.14 7.38 15.36
C GLU A 38 -4.36 5.86 15.23
N ASP A 39 -4.46 5.18 16.37
CA ASP A 39 -4.62 3.72 16.44
C ASP A 39 -5.84 3.23 15.65
N LEU A 40 -7.00 3.88 15.84
CA LEU A 40 -8.22 3.54 15.12
C LEU A 40 -8.05 3.67 13.60
N TRP A 41 -7.38 4.73 13.14
CA TRP A 41 -7.12 4.93 11.71
C TRP A 41 -6.25 3.80 11.14
N MET A 42 -5.15 3.48 11.82
CA MET A 42 -4.23 2.41 11.40
C MET A 42 -4.90 1.05 11.35
N ARG A 43 -5.72 0.72 12.36
CA ARG A 43 -6.50 -0.53 12.38
C ARG A 43 -7.53 -0.58 11.28
N THR A 44 -8.22 0.54 11.02
CA THR A 44 -9.24 0.62 9.96
C THR A 44 -8.60 0.42 8.59
N VAL A 45 -7.49 1.13 8.32
CA VAL A 45 -6.74 0.97 7.06
C VAL A 45 -6.23 -0.46 6.93
N GLY A 46 -5.62 -1.02 7.98
CA GLY A 46 -5.18 -2.41 7.98
C GLY A 46 -6.32 -3.39 7.69
N GLY A 47 -7.48 -3.19 8.30
CA GLY A 47 -8.65 -4.05 8.13
C GLY A 47 -9.20 -4.00 6.70
N ILE A 48 -9.20 -2.82 6.09
CA ILE A 48 -9.54 -2.66 4.67
C ILE A 48 -8.57 -3.45 3.80
N PHE A 49 -7.25 -3.35 4.02
CA PHE A 49 -6.25 -4.12 3.26
C PHE A 49 -6.45 -5.63 3.41
N VAL A 50 -6.68 -6.13 4.62
CA VAL A 50 -6.97 -7.56 4.86
C VAL A 50 -8.21 -8.00 4.11
N LEU A 51 -9.29 -7.21 4.19
CA LEU A 51 -10.55 -7.53 3.53
C LEU A 51 -10.39 -7.55 2.00
N LEU A 52 -9.71 -6.56 1.42
CA LEU A 52 -9.44 -6.49 -0.02
C LEU A 52 -8.58 -7.67 -0.48
N SER A 53 -7.53 -8.02 0.26
CA SER A 53 -6.68 -9.17 -0.06
C SER A 53 -7.44 -10.48 0.04
N PHE A 54 -8.22 -10.68 1.10
CA PHE A 54 -9.06 -11.86 1.27
C PHE A 54 -10.09 -11.99 0.14
N LEU A 55 -10.81 -10.92 -0.18
CA LEU A 55 -11.79 -10.92 -1.27
C LEU A 55 -11.14 -11.21 -2.63
N THR A 56 -9.88 -10.85 -2.83
CA THR A 56 -9.14 -11.11 -4.08
C THR A 56 -8.65 -12.55 -4.16
N LEU A 57 -8.17 -13.11 -3.05
CA LEU A 57 -7.55 -14.43 -3.00
C LEU A 57 -8.55 -15.58 -2.77
N LYS A 58 -9.77 -15.30 -2.27
CA LYS A 58 -10.75 -16.34 -1.91
C LYS A 58 -11.06 -17.31 -3.06
N ASP A 59 -11.07 -16.81 -4.30
CA ASP A 59 -11.49 -17.57 -5.48
C ASP A 59 -10.30 -18.27 -6.15
N ASN A 60 -9.09 -17.70 -6.04
CA ASN A 60 -7.86 -18.31 -6.57
C ASN A 60 -6.62 -17.70 -5.90
N TYR A 61 -6.01 -18.45 -4.99
CA TYR A 61 -4.88 -18.00 -4.16
C TYR A 61 -3.50 -18.45 -4.65
N SER A 62 -3.45 -19.30 -5.69
CA SER A 62 -2.21 -19.89 -6.18
C SER A 62 -1.32 -18.85 -6.85
N ILE A 63 -0.04 -18.86 -6.48
CA ILE A 63 1.02 -18.03 -7.06
C ILE A 63 1.66 -18.83 -8.20
N THR A 64 1.65 -18.26 -9.39
CA THR A 64 2.23 -18.79 -10.63
C THR A 64 3.43 -17.92 -11.06
N GLU A 65 4.20 -18.37 -12.05
CA GLU A 65 5.40 -17.64 -12.53
C GLU A 65 5.07 -16.50 -13.52
N ASP A 66 3.81 -16.34 -13.90
CA ASP A 66 3.33 -15.29 -14.80
C ASP A 66 2.98 -13.99 -14.05
N LEU A 67 2.67 -12.94 -14.80
CA LEU A 67 2.26 -11.65 -14.25
C LEU A 67 1.09 -11.79 -13.26
N THR A 68 0.12 -12.65 -13.56
CA THR A 68 -1.02 -12.93 -12.69
C THR A 68 -0.57 -13.45 -11.33
N GLY A 69 0.37 -14.40 -11.32
CA GLY A 69 0.95 -14.93 -10.10
C GLY A 69 1.70 -13.89 -9.27
N LEU A 70 2.47 -13.00 -9.92
CA LEU A 70 3.13 -11.89 -9.25
C LEU A 70 2.11 -10.94 -8.58
N LEU A 71 1.02 -10.60 -9.27
CA LEU A 71 -0.02 -9.71 -8.74
C LEU A 71 -0.79 -10.37 -7.58
N ARG A 72 -0.97 -11.70 -7.60
CA ARG A 72 -1.51 -12.45 -6.45
C ARG A 72 -0.54 -12.49 -5.28
N PHE A 73 0.75 -12.62 -5.54
CA PHE A 73 1.78 -12.49 -4.50
C PHE A 73 1.71 -11.11 -3.84
N LEU A 74 1.52 -10.04 -4.61
CA LEU A 74 1.28 -8.70 -4.04
C LEU A 74 -0.01 -8.62 -3.21
N ALA A 75 -1.07 -9.35 -3.60
CA ALA A 75 -2.28 -9.45 -2.78
C ALA A 75 -2.02 -10.13 -1.43
N TRP A 76 -1.21 -11.19 -1.40
CA TRP A 76 -0.76 -11.83 -0.17
C TRP A 76 0.06 -10.89 0.71
N VAL A 77 1.05 -10.20 0.12
CA VAL A 77 1.87 -9.20 0.82
C VAL A 77 1.01 -8.06 1.39
N GLY A 78 0.03 -7.59 0.62
CA GLY A 78 -0.95 -6.59 1.06
C GLY A 78 -1.78 -7.06 2.26
N GLY A 79 -2.21 -8.33 2.25
CA GLY A 79 -2.98 -8.92 3.34
C GLY A 79 -2.14 -9.05 4.62
N LEU A 80 -0.90 -9.52 4.49
CA LEU A 80 0.04 -9.60 5.61
C LEU A 80 0.34 -8.20 6.19
N LYS A 81 0.59 -7.22 5.32
CA LYS A 81 0.79 -5.82 5.72
C LYS A 81 -0.45 -5.26 6.44
N GLY A 82 -1.65 -5.60 5.96
CA GLY A 82 -2.91 -5.24 6.60
C GLY A 82 -3.05 -5.82 8.01
N LEU A 83 -2.68 -7.10 8.21
CA LEU A 83 -2.67 -7.73 9.52
C LEU A 83 -1.70 -7.05 10.48
N ILE A 84 -0.48 -6.75 10.02
CA ILE A 84 0.51 -6.01 10.80
C ILE A 84 -0.04 -4.63 11.21
N LEU A 85 -0.69 -3.90 10.31
CA LEU A 85 -1.31 -2.61 10.60
C LEU A 85 -2.46 -2.71 11.62
N CYS A 86 -3.23 -3.81 11.58
CA CYS A 86 -4.32 -4.06 12.53
C CYS A 86 -3.85 -4.38 13.95
N TYR A 87 -2.88 -5.28 14.07
CA TYR A 87 -2.50 -5.84 15.38
C TYR A 87 -1.29 -5.12 15.99
N TYR A 88 -0.42 -4.54 15.16
CA TYR A 88 0.80 -3.87 15.58
C TYR A 88 0.95 -2.46 14.96
N PRO A 89 -0.04 -1.56 15.16
CA PRO A 89 -0.02 -0.22 14.55
C PRO A 89 1.17 0.63 15.01
N GLN A 90 1.56 0.52 16.29
CA GLN A 90 2.70 1.25 16.86
C GLN A 90 4.04 0.86 16.21
N TRP A 91 4.26 -0.44 16.01
CA TRP A 91 5.46 -0.95 15.33
C TRP A 91 5.54 -0.42 13.89
N SER A 92 4.41 -0.40 13.17
CA SER A 92 4.36 0.15 11.81
C SER A 92 4.64 1.66 11.77
N ALA A 93 4.12 2.42 12.75
CA ALA A 93 4.37 3.86 12.87
C ALA A 93 5.84 4.17 13.14
N GLU A 94 6.50 3.40 14.00
CA GLU A 94 7.93 3.57 14.29
C GLU A 94 8.80 3.29 13.06
N MET A 95 8.54 2.19 12.34
CA MET A 95 9.30 1.86 11.12
C MET A 95 9.17 2.95 10.06
N LYS A 96 7.94 3.39 9.74
CA LYS A 96 7.74 4.42 8.70
C LYS A 96 8.21 5.80 9.13
N GLY A 97 8.20 6.09 10.43
CA GLY A 97 8.71 7.35 10.98
C GLY A 97 10.19 7.58 10.67
N GLN A 98 10.98 6.53 10.42
CA GLN A 98 12.37 6.66 10.02
C GLN A 98 12.53 7.03 8.53
N PHE A 99 11.67 6.47 7.66
CA PHE A 99 11.72 6.69 6.21
C PHE A 99 11.09 8.02 5.76
N LEU A 100 10.20 8.60 6.58
CA LEU A 100 9.49 9.85 6.30
C LEU A 100 10.26 11.11 6.77
N LYS A 101 11.57 11.03 6.96
CA LYS A 101 12.40 12.17 7.39
C LYS A 101 13.34 12.63 6.27
N GLY A 102 13.42 13.95 6.08
CA GLY A 102 14.38 14.60 5.18
C GLY A 102 14.21 14.21 3.71
N GLU A 103 15.32 14.22 2.96
CA GLU A 103 15.36 13.97 1.52
C GLU A 103 14.87 12.56 1.11
N CYS A 104 14.90 11.59 2.04
CA CYS A 104 14.39 10.24 1.81
C CYS A 104 12.89 10.25 1.46
N SER A 105 12.09 11.12 2.09
CA SER A 105 10.64 11.20 1.84
C SER A 105 10.31 11.48 0.36
N ARG A 106 11.09 12.34 -0.30
CA ARG A 106 10.90 12.68 -1.70
C ARG A 106 11.27 11.51 -2.63
N VAL A 107 12.33 10.77 -2.30
CA VAL A 107 12.73 9.56 -3.03
C VAL A 107 11.65 8.48 -2.90
N PHE A 108 11.10 8.30 -1.70
CA PHE A 108 9.97 7.38 -1.49
C PHE A 108 8.72 7.81 -2.26
N GLY A 109 8.40 9.11 -2.28
CA GLY A 109 7.30 9.63 -3.09
C GLY A 109 7.49 9.35 -4.58
N PHE A 110 8.69 9.60 -5.12
CA PHE A 110 8.98 9.30 -6.52
C PHE A 110 8.90 7.80 -6.84
N ALA A 111 9.52 6.95 -6.01
CA ALA A 111 9.47 5.50 -6.16
C ALA A 111 8.02 4.98 -6.11
N GLY A 112 7.22 5.49 -5.16
CA GLY A 112 5.81 5.12 -5.04
C GLY A 112 4.97 5.58 -6.23
N ILE A 113 5.27 6.71 -6.85
CA ILE A 113 4.62 7.12 -8.12
C ILE A 113 4.89 6.11 -9.22
N ILE A 114 6.14 5.68 -9.39
CA ILE A 114 6.52 4.67 -10.39
C ILE A 114 5.77 3.37 -10.13
N VAL A 115 5.80 2.88 -8.88
CA VAL A 115 5.10 1.64 -8.50
C VAL A 115 3.59 1.77 -8.74
N GLY A 116 2.98 2.89 -8.36
CA GLY A 116 1.56 3.16 -8.60
C GLY A 116 1.18 3.11 -10.08
N ILE A 117 1.97 3.73 -10.96
CA ILE A 117 1.76 3.69 -12.41
C ILE A 117 1.93 2.25 -12.94
N LEU A 118 2.97 1.53 -12.51
CA LEU A 118 3.18 0.15 -12.93
C LEU A 118 2.02 -0.77 -12.54
N LEU A 119 1.44 -0.57 -11.35
CA LEU A 119 0.26 -1.30 -10.91
C LEU A 119 -0.96 -0.97 -11.79
N LEU A 120 -1.20 0.30 -12.09
CA LEU A 120 -2.29 0.69 -12.99
C LEU A 120 -2.14 0.09 -14.39
N LEU A 121 -0.92 0.07 -14.92
CA LEU A 121 -0.62 -0.60 -16.20
C LEU A 121 -0.85 -2.11 -16.10
N GLY A 122 -0.37 -2.76 -15.04
CA GLY A 122 -0.59 -4.18 -14.79
C GLY A 122 -2.07 -4.55 -14.66
N ALA A 123 -2.89 -3.66 -14.07
CA ALA A 123 -4.33 -3.85 -13.99
C ALA A 123 -5.02 -3.74 -15.36
N SER A 124 -4.51 -2.90 -16.27
CA SER A 124 -5.06 -2.76 -17.63
C SER A 124 -4.72 -3.94 -18.57
N THR A 125 -3.71 -4.73 -18.21
CA THR A 125 -3.26 -5.90 -18.98
C THR A 125 -3.86 -7.23 -18.51
N LEU A 126 -4.67 -7.20 -17.44
CA LEU A 126 -5.41 -8.35 -16.88
C LEU A 126 -6.85 -8.38 -17.42
#